data_AF-A0A168DNW2-F1
#
_entry.id   AF-A0A168DNW2-F1
#
_cell.length_a   1.000
_cell.length_b   1.000
_cell.length_c   1.000
_cell.angle_alpha   90.00
_cell.angle_beta   90.00
_cell.angle_gamma   90.00
#
_symmetry.space_group_name_H-M   'P 1'
#
loop_
_entity.id
_entity.type
_entity.pdbx_description
1 polymer ?
#
loop_
_entity_poly.entity_id
_entity_poly.type
_entity_poly.pdbx_seq_one_letter_code
_entity_poly.pdbx_strand_id
1 'polypeptide(L)'
;MFRNALRQSSRSLTAVSRIGVRSAGIPAPFVAAPKHVRTYAAEAKAAPTEVSSILEQRIRGVQEEGGLAETGRVLSVGDGIARVHGMNNVQAEELVEFASGVKGMCMNLEAGQVGVVLFGSDRLVKEGETVKRTGQIVEVPAGPELLGRVVDGLGNPIDGKGPLNARETRRAQLKAPGILPRRSVNQPVQTGLKSVDSMVPIGRGQRELIIGDRQTGKTAVALDAILNQKRWNATGDESQKLYCVYVAVGQKRSTVAQLVKTLEENDAMKYSVVVAATASEAAPLQYIAPFTGCAMGEWFRDNGRHAVIVYDDLSKQAVAYRQMSLLLRRPPVVRLTLASKFLSPQLLFTFTPPLTPIH
;
A
#
# COMPACT_ATOMS: atom_id res chain seq x y z
N MET A 1 35.39 -22.83 -52.72
CA MET A 1 35.24 -22.81 -54.20
C MET A 1 34.71 -21.44 -54.58
N PHE A 2 35.51 -20.70 -55.33
CA PHE A 2 35.33 -19.29 -55.70
C PHE A 2 34.63 -19.14 -57.06
N ARG A 3 34.07 -17.93 -57.29
CA ARG A 3 33.71 -17.30 -58.59
C ARG A 3 32.39 -17.80 -59.23
N ASN A 4 31.55 -17.00 -59.91
CA ASN A 4 31.71 -15.72 -60.60
C ASN A 4 30.35 -14.99 -60.73
N ALA A 5 30.43 -13.66 -60.92
CA ALA A 5 29.35 -12.78 -61.34
C ALA A 5 29.04 -12.89 -62.85
N LEU A 6 27.83 -12.48 -63.27
CA LEU A 6 27.61 -11.71 -64.51
C LEU A 6 26.20 -11.09 -64.54
N ARG A 7 26.14 -9.90 -65.14
CA ARG A 7 25.10 -8.87 -65.17
C ARG A 7 24.87 -8.54 -66.65
N GLN A 8 23.64 -8.23 -67.08
CA GLN A 8 23.21 -7.38 -68.24
C GLN A 8 21.73 -7.71 -68.56
N SER A 9 20.73 -6.83 -68.39
CA SER A 9 20.36 -5.58 -69.09
C SER A 9 19.72 -5.76 -70.47
N SER A 10 18.47 -5.31 -70.65
CA SER A 10 18.01 -4.50 -71.81
C SER A 10 16.54 -4.06 -71.68
N ARG A 11 16.25 -2.85 -72.19
CA ARG A 11 14.94 -2.20 -72.37
C ARG A 11 14.68 -2.05 -73.88
N SER A 12 13.42 -2.10 -74.33
CA SER A 12 12.79 -1.28 -75.41
C SER A 12 11.37 -1.84 -75.68
N LEU A 13 10.25 -1.10 -75.59
CA LEU A 13 9.67 -0.02 -76.43
C LEU A 13 9.28 -0.42 -77.87
N THR A 14 7.96 -0.55 -78.10
CA THR A 14 7.20 -0.45 -79.36
C THR A 14 5.70 -0.44 -78.97
N ALA A 15 4.73 0.20 -79.64
CA ALA A 15 4.64 1.17 -80.71
C ALA A 15 3.22 1.79 -80.64
N VAL A 16 3.07 3.04 -81.07
CA VAL A 16 1.78 3.74 -81.21
C VAL A 16 1.17 3.44 -82.58
N SER A 17 -0.12 3.11 -82.69
CA SER A 17 -1.02 3.69 -83.72
C SER A 17 -2.51 3.32 -83.58
N ARG A 18 -3.33 4.36 -83.80
CA ARG A 18 -4.66 4.44 -84.47
C ARG A 18 -5.91 3.73 -83.89
N ILE A 19 -6.70 4.57 -83.21
CA ILE A 19 -8.10 4.95 -83.50
C ILE A 19 -8.97 3.89 -84.22
N GLY A 20 -9.88 3.29 -83.45
CA GLY A 20 -11.10 2.62 -83.91
C GLY A 20 -12.28 3.07 -83.04
N VAL A 21 -13.40 3.41 -83.67
CA VAL A 21 -14.55 4.11 -83.09
C VAL A 21 -15.68 3.14 -82.70
N ARG A 22 -16.25 3.38 -81.50
CA ARG A 22 -17.60 3.04 -80.97
C ARG A 22 -17.99 1.57 -80.68
N SER A 23 -18.24 1.31 -79.40
CA SER A 23 -19.59 0.96 -78.92
C SER A 23 -19.83 1.59 -77.54
N ALA A 24 -20.98 2.24 -77.37
CA ALA A 24 -21.37 2.90 -76.12
C ALA A 24 -21.92 1.85 -75.14
N GLY A 25 -21.07 1.41 -74.20
CA GLY A 25 -21.50 0.67 -73.03
C GLY A 25 -21.98 1.63 -71.95
N ILE A 26 -23.22 1.47 -71.50
CA ILE A 26 -23.79 2.19 -70.35
C ILE A 26 -22.96 1.84 -69.11
N PRO A 27 -22.36 2.81 -68.38
CA PRO A 27 -21.73 2.50 -67.11
C PRO A 27 -22.82 2.14 -66.08
N ALA A 28 -22.69 0.96 -65.47
CA ALA A 28 -23.54 0.55 -64.35
C ALA A 28 -23.49 1.62 -63.25
N PRO A 29 -24.62 1.95 -62.58
CA PRO A 29 -24.60 2.95 -61.54
C PRO A 29 -23.71 2.44 -60.39
N PHE A 30 -22.73 3.25 -60.02
CA PHE A 30 -21.92 3.04 -58.83
C PHE A 30 -22.87 3.09 -57.62
N VAL A 31 -23.23 1.92 -57.08
CA VAL A 31 -23.97 1.84 -55.82
C VAL A 31 -23.02 2.32 -54.73
N ALA A 32 -23.18 3.56 -54.30
CA ALA A 32 -22.48 4.10 -53.14
C ALA A 32 -22.84 3.22 -51.93
N ALA A 33 -21.85 2.52 -51.39
CA ALA A 33 -22.00 1.80 -50.12
C ALA A 33 -22.57 2.77 -49.07
N PRO A 34 -23.54 2.36 -48.25
CA PRO A 34 -24.07 3.22 -47.22
C PRO A 34 -22.91 3.61 -46.30
N LYS A 35 -22.63 4.91 -46.21
CA LYS A 35 -21.78 5.44 -45.14
C LYS A 35 -22.50 5.11 -43.85
N HIS A 36 -22.12 4.00 -43.22
CA HIS A 36 -22.38 3.77 -41.81
C HIS A 36 -21.75 4.94 -41.07
N VAL A 37 -22.55 5.96 -40.80
CA VAL A 37 -22.25 6.93 -39.77
C VAL A 37 -22.19 6.11 -38.51
N ARG A 38 -20.98 5.80 -38.05
CA ARG A 38 -20.76 5.30 -36.70
C ARG A 38 -21.26 6.41 -35.78
N THR A 39 -22.51 6.33 -35.38
CA THR A 39 -22.99 7.05 -34.22
C THR A 39 -22.16 6.52 -33.06
N TYR A 40 -21.19 7.32 -32.61
CA TYR A 40 -20.70 7.23 -31.25
C TYR A 40 -21.84 7.70 -30.35
N ALA A 41 -22.95 6.95 -30.33
CA ALA A 41 -23.79 6.93 -29.16
C ALA A 41 -22.91 6.28 -28.09
N ALA A 42 -22.16 7.13 -27.38
CA ALA A 42 -21.66 6.76 -26.08
C ALA A 42 -22.89 6.26 -25.32
N GLU A 43 -22.94 4.95 -25.04
CA GLU A 43 -23.69 4.49 -23.89
C GLU A 43 -23.14 5.29 -22.71
N ALA A 44 -23.82 6.39 -22.37
CA ALA A 44 -23.53 7.17 -21.20
C ALA A 44 -23.78 6.23 -20.02
N LYS A 45 -22.71 5.62 -19.54
CA LYS A 45 -22.73 4.70 -18.41
C LYS A 45 -23.33 5.45 -17.23
N ALA A 46 -24.39 4.90 -16.64
CA ALA A 46 -25.09 5.49 -15.51
C ALA A 46 -24.08 6.01 -14.47
N ALA A 47 -24.20 7.30 -14.13
CA ALA A 47 -23.28 7.92 -13.20
C ALA A 47 -23.55 7.37 -11.79
N PRO A 48 -22.51 7.09 -10.98
CA PRO A 48 -22.69 6.50 -9.65
C PRO A 48 -23.53 7.37 -8.69
N THR A 49 -23.72 8.64 -9.01
CA THR A 49 -24.57 9.59 -8.29
C THR A 49 -26.07 9.51 -8.62
N GLU A 50 -26.48 8.72 -9.61
CA GLU A 50 -27.88 8.60 -10.07
C GLU A 50 -28.70 7.62 -9.20
N VAL A 51 -28.58 7.72 -7.88
CA VAL A 51 -29.44 6.96 -6.97
C VAL A 51 -30.73 7.75 -6.77
N SER A 52 -31.89 7.09 -6.93
CA SER A 52 -33.22 7.74 -6.90
C SER A 52 -33.43 8.62 -5.66
N SER A 53 -32.90 8.22 -4.50
CA SER A 53 -32.98 8.97 -3.25
C SER A 53 -32.25 10.32 -3.30
N ILE A 54 -31.10 10.40 -3.97
CA ILE A 54 -30.31 11.63 -4.11
C ILE A 54 -31.01 12.58 -5.08
N LEU A 55 -31.54 12.05 -6.19
CA LEU A 55 -32.26 12.84 -7.19
C LEU A 55 -33.55 13.42 -6.60
N GLU A 56 -34.28 12.64 -5.82
CA GLU A 56 -35.48 13.11 -5.12
C GLU A 56 -35.18 14.27 -4.16
N GLN A 57 -34.09 14.18 -3.40
CA GLN A 57 -33.63 15.27 -2.51
C GLN A 57 -33.28 16.55 -3.30
N ARG A 58 -32.60 16.41 -4.43
CA ARG A 58 -32.27 17.55 -5.31
C ARG A 58 -33.52 18.19 -5.90
N ILE A 59 -34.51 17.40 -6.33
CA ILE A 59 -35.79 17.90 -6.86
C ILE A 59 -36.59 18.64 -5.79
N ARG A 60 -36.52 18.19 -4.53
CA ARG A 60 -37.15 18.88 -3.39
C ARG A 60 -36.52 20.22 -3.04
N GLY A 61 -35.40 20.61 -3.68
CA GLY A 61 -34.73 21.90 -3.44
C GLY A 61 -34.03 21.99 -2.09
N VAL A 62 -33.89 20.87 -1.37
CA VAL A 62 -33.17 20.83 -0.09
C VAL A 62 -31.67 20.74 -0.39
N GLN A 63 -31.01 21.90 -0.49
CA GLN A 63 -29.56 21.97 -0.52
C GLN A 63 -29.00 21.73 0.89
N GLU A 64 -28.75 20.47 1.26
CA GLU A 64 -27.89 20.12 2.43
C GLU A 64 -26.40 20.46 2.17
N GLU A 65 -26.08 21.50 1.40
CA GLU A 65 -24.69 21.80 0.98
C GLU A 65 -23.77 22.13 2.16
N GLY A 66 -24.29 22.77 3.21
CA GLY A 66 -23.51 23.13 4.40
C GLY A 66 -23.09 21.94 5.27
N GLY A 67 -23.85 20.85 5.29
CA GLY A 67 -23.54 19.63 6.07
C GLY A 67 -22.70 18.60 5.31
N LEU A 68 -22.84 18.58 3.98
CA LEU A 68 -22.16 17.62 3.09
C LEU A 68 -20.65 17.92 2.89
N ALA A 69 -20.16 19.06 3.35
CA ALA A 69 -18.74 19.39 3.28
C ALA A 69 -17.89 18.46 4.18
N GLU A 70 -18.35 18.23 5.42
CA GLU A 70 -17.62 17.48 6.45
C GLU A 70 -18.27 16.11 6.77
N THR A 71 -19.53 15.91 6.39
CA THR A 71 -20.25 14.65 6.61
C THR A 71 -20.73 14.05 5.30
N GLY A 72 -20.87 12.73 5.28
CA GLY A 72 -21.39 11.98 4.14
C GLY A 72 -22.40 10.93 4.56
N ARG A 73 -23.06 10.32 3.58
CA ARG A 73 -23.97 9.19 3.76
C ARG A 73 -23.50 7.98 2.95
N VAL A 74 -23.55 6.80 3.56
CA VAL A 74 -23.22 5.55 2.86
C VAL A 74 -24.25 5.26 1.78
N LEU A 75 -23.82 5.11 0.53
CA LEU A 75 -24.64 4.68 -0.60
C LEU A 75 -24.71 3.16 -0.70
N SER A 76 -23.58 2.50 -0.52
CA SER A 76 -23.51 1.04 -0.53
C SER A 76 -22.28 0.59 0.24
N VAL A 77 -22.38 -0.61 0.81
CA VAL A 77 -21.30 -1.28 1.53
C VAL A 77 -21.25 -2.73 1.09
N GLY A 78 -20.05 -3.24 0.83
CA GLY A 78 -19.82 -4.65 0.47
C GLY A 78 -18.33 -4.98 0.41
N ASP A 79 -17.98 -6.20 0.80
CA ASP A 79 -16.62 -6.73 0.79
C ASP A 79 -15.60 -5.83 1.52
N GLY A 80 -16.02 -5.14 2.58
CA GLY A 80 -15.17 -4.20 3.32
C GLY A 80 -14.92 -2.86 2.63
N ILE A 81 -15.68 -2.52 1.58
CA ILE A 81 -15.65 -1.21 0.91
C ILE A 81 -17.00 -0.52 1.08
N ALA A 82 -16.97 0.74 1.49
CA ALA A 82 -18.12 1.62 1.53
C ALA A 82 -17.98 2.72 0.46
N ARG A 83 -19.08 2.98 -0.26
CA ARG A 83 -19.21 4.15 -1.13
C ARG A 83 -20.01 5.20 -0.38
N VAL A 84 -19.45 6.39 -0.26
CA VAL A 84 -20.03 7.47 0.55
C VAL A 84 -20.31 8.66 -0.35
N HIS A 85 -21.51 9.22 -0.29
CA HIS A 85 -21.87 10.48 -0.94
C HIS A 85 -21.66 11.65 0.01
N GLY A 86 -21.12 12.76 -0.49
CA GLY A 86 -20.75 13.92 0.31
C GLY A 86 -19.27 13.91 0.69
N MET A 87 -18.94 14.52 1.83
CA MET A 87 -17.56 14.80 2.28
C MET A 87 -16.73 15.53 1.23
N ASN A 88 -17.24 16.65 0.71
CA ASN A 88 -16.59 17.39 -0.39
C ASN A 88 -15.16 17.86 -0.07
N ASN A 89 -14.85 18.08 1.21
CA ASN A 89 -13.54 18.54 1.66
C ASN A 89 -12.58 17.39 2.04
N VAL A 90 -12.97 16.13 1.86
CA VAL A 90 -12.14 14.98 2.26
C VAL A 90 -10.86 14.89 1.44
N GLN A 91 -9.78 14.50 2.10
CA GLN A 91 -8.49 14.30 1.48
C GLN A 91 -8.30 12.82 1.12
N ALA A 92 -7.41 12.56 0.16
CA ALA A 92 -6.96 11.20 -0.10
C ALA A 92 -6.18 10.69 1.12
N GLU A 93 -6.39 9.42 1.46
CA GLU A 93 -5.77 8.75 2.63
C GLU A 93 -6.18 9.34 3.98
N GLU A 94 -7.26 10.12 4.01
CA GLU A 94 -7.86 10.62 5.24
C GLU A 94 -8.60 9.50 5.98
N LEU A 95 -8.51 9.51 7.31
CA LEU A 95 -9.27 8.65 8.18
C LEU A 95 -10.70 9.19 8.34
N VAL A 96 -11.69 8.31 8.27
CA VAL A 96 -13.10 8.63 8.49
C VAL A 96 -13.69 7.67 9.52
N GLU A 97 -14.71 8.15 10.23
CA GLU A 97 -15.42 7.42 11.26
C GLU A 97 -16.90 7.31 10.90
N PHE A 98 -17.40 6.08 10.92
CA PHE A 98 -18.79 5.76 10.69
C PHE A 98 -19.58 5.91 12.00
N ALA A 99 -20.88 6.20 11.94
CA ALA A 99 -21.71 6.33 13.14
C ALA A 99 -21.72 5.07 14.03
N SER A 100 -21.48 3.89 13.43
CA SER A 100 -21.26 2.60 14.08
C SER A 100 -19.94 2.48 14.87
N GLY A 101 -19.05 3.47 14.76
CA GLY A 101 -17.71 3.48 15.37
C GLY A 101 -16.65 2.73 14.54
N VAL A 102 -17.02 2.17 13.39
CA VAL A 102 -16.05 1.58 12.46
C VAL A 102 -15.23 2.71 11.84
N LYS A 103 -13.91 2.53 11.79
CA LYS A 103 -13.00 3.43 11.10
C LYS A 103 -12.77 2.97 9.66
N GLY A 104 -12.57 3.91 8.75
CA GLY A 104 -12.19 3.63 7.37
C GLY A 104 -11.19 4.65 6.82
N MET A 105 -10.60 4.33 5.68
CA MET A 105 -9.64 5.20 4.99
C MET A 105 -10.16 5.53 3.59
N CYS A 106 -10.16 6.81 3.25
CA CYS A 106 -10.53 7.29 1.92
C CYS A 106 -9.43 6.95 0.91
N MET A 107 -9.74 6.11 -0.08
CA MET A 107 -8.75 5.72 -1.11
C MET A 107 -9.07 6.26 -2.50
N ASN A 108 -10.35 6.38 -2.86
CA ASN A 108 -10.76 6.86 -4.18
C ASN A 108 -11.66 8.08 -4.04
N LEU A 109 -11.33 9.16 -4.74
CA LEU A 109 -12.12 10.38 -4.80
C LEU A 109 -12.69 10.49 -6.20
N GLU A 110 -13.97 10.18 -6.37
CA GLU A 110 -14.68 10.27 -7.64
C GLU A 110 -15.61 11.48 -7.65
N ALA A 111 -16.02 11.91 -8.84
CA ALA A 111 -17.01 12.97 -8.97
C ALA A 111 -18.36 12.51 -8.38
N GLY A 112 -18.63 12.93 -7.14
CA GLY A 112 -19.89 12.71 -6.42
C GLY A 112 -19.94 11.49 -5.48
N GLN A 113 -18.86 10.71 -5.37
CA GLN A 113 -18.74 9.71 -4.32
C GLN A 113 -17.29 9.49 -3.89
N VAL A 114 -17.13 9.01 -2.67
CA VAL A 114 -15.84 8.69 -2.05
C VAL A 114 -15.81 7.19 -1.76
N GLY A 115 -14.78 6.51 -2.26
CA GLY A 115 -14.49 5.11 -1.97
C GLY A 115 -13.68 5.00 -0.68
N VAL A 116 -14.32 4.47 0.36
CA VAL A 116 -13.75 4.27 1.70
C VAL A 116 -13.53 2.79 1.94
N VAL A 117 -12.34 2.42 2.39
CA VAL A 117 -12.04 1.02 2.77
C VAL A 117 -12.11 0.89 4.28
N LEU A 118 -12.81 -0.14 4.77
CA LEU A 118 -13.14 -0.31 6.19
C LEU A 118 -12.03 -1.07 6.92
N PHE A 119 -11.60 -0.55 8.08
CA PHE A 119 -10.65 -1.23 8.96
C PHE A 119 -11.30 -2.31 9.85
N GLY A 120 -12.64 -2.31 9.93
CA GLY A 120 -13.43 -3.26 10.71
C GLY A 120 -14.34 -4.16 9.86
N SER A 121 -15.32 -4.78 10.51
CA SER A 121 -16.34 -5.56 9.81
C SER A 121 -17.37 -4.65 9.15
N ASP A 122 -17.69 -4.96 7.89
CA ASP A 122 -18.76 -4.34 7.10
C ASP A 122 -20.17 -4.60 7.65
N ARG A 123 -20.37 -5.67 8.44
CA ARG A 123 -21.67 -6.04 9.03
C ARG A 123 -22.29 -4.97 9.93
N LEU A 124 -21.46 -4.12 10.51
CA LEU A 124 -21.91 -3.04 11.40
C LEU A 124 -22.35 -1.81 10.62
N VAL A 125 -21.90 -1.67 9.37
CA VAL A 125 -22.15 -0.50 8.52
C VAL A 125 -23.40 -0.73 7.70
N LYS A 126 -24.27 0.28 7.62
CA LYS A 126 -25.54 0.20 6.85
C LYS A 126 -25.63 1.29 5.79
N GLU A 127 -26.43 1.05 4.76
CA GLU A 127 -26.79 2.08 3.79
C GLU A 127 -27.55 3.23 4.49
N GLY A 128 -27.26 4.47 4.08
CA GLY A 128 -27.79 5.68 4.67
C GLY A 128 -27.10 6.14 5.96
N GLU A 129 -26.17 5.35 6.50
CA GLU A 129 -25.42 5.69 7.72
C GLU A 129 -24.55 6.94 7.51
N THR A 130 -24.47 7.78 8.54
CA THR A 130 -23.63 8.98 8.52
C THR A 130 -22.16 8.63 8.71
N VAL A 131 -21.32 9.23 7.87
CA VAL A 131 -19.86 9.16 7.95
C VAL A 131 -19.33 10.54 8.26
N LYS A 132 -18.42 10.62 9.22
CA LYS A 132 -17.75 11.86 9.61
C LYS A 132 -16.27 11.74 9.27
N ARG A 133 -15.71 12.82 8.75
CA ARG A 133 -14.27 12.89 8.56
C ARG A 133 -13.55 13.26 9.85
N THR A 134 -12.32 12.79 10.00
CA THR A 134 -11.49 13.09 11.17
C THR A 134 -10.61 14.32 10.95
N GLY A 135 -10.42 14.77 9.69
CA GLY A 135 -9.48 15.84 9.35
C GLY A 135 -8.01 15.41 9.40
N GLN A 136 -7.76 14.13 9.68
CA GLN A 136 -6.42 13.58 9.89
C GLN A 136 -6.14 12.51 8.85
N ILE A 137 -4.98 12.61 8.20
CA ILE A 137 -4.38 11.47 7.49
C ILE A 137 -4.09 10.39 8.53
N VAL A 138 -4.09 9.11 8.13
CA VAL A 138 -3.83 8.00 9.07
C VAL A 138 -2.58 8.26 9.92
N GLU A 139 -2.82 8.51 11.21
CA GLU A 139 -1.83 8.76 12.24
C GLU A 139 -1.79 7.61 13.24
N VAL A 140 -0.59 7.30 13.71
CA VAL A 140 -0.32 6.20 14.64
C VAL A 140 0.52 6.72 15.81
N PRO A 141 0.31 6.19 17.03
CA PRO A 141 1.15 6.53 18.17
C PRO A 141 2.61 6.15 17.91
N ALA A 142 3.52 7.02 18.30
CA ALA A 142 4.96 6.81 18.20
C ALA A 142 5.64 7.30 19.48
N GLY A 143 6.66 6.57 19.96
CA GLY A 143 7.30 6.90 21.23
C GLY A 143 7.94 5.69 21.92
N PRO A 144 8.68 5.92 23.02
CA PRO A 144 9.28 4.86 23.81
C PRO A 144 8.22 4.05 24.58
N GLU A 145 7.00 4.57 24.77
CA GLU A 145 5.93 3.90 25.50
C GLU A 145 5.39 2.65 24.77
N LEU A 146 5.74 2.48 23.50
CA LEU A 146 5.41 1.30 22.69
C LEU A 146 6.32 0.11 22.98
N LEU A 147 7.49 0.32 23.60
CA LEU A 147 8.42 -0.75 23.92
C LEU A 147 7.76 -1.76 24.88
N GLY A 148 7.80 -3.04 24.53
CA GLY A 148 7.15 -4.12 25.29
C GLY A 148 5.66 -4.32 24.98
N ARG A 149 5.09 -3.52 24.07
CA ARG A 149 3.66 -3.55 23.73
C ARG A 149 3.40 -4.27 22.41
N VAL A 150 2.20 -4.81 22.28
CA VAL A 150 1.67 -5.38 21.04
C VAL A 150 0.51 -4.52 20.56
N VAL A 151 0.58 -4.05 19.32
CA VAL A 151 -0.38 -3.12 18.72
C VAL A 151 -0.93 -3.63 17.40
N ASP A 152 -2.12 -3.17 17.03
CA ASP A 152 -2.73 -3.45 15.73
C ASP A 152 -2.17 -2.54 14.60
N GLY A 153 -2.72 -2.68 13.39
CA GLY A 153 -2.34 -1.86 12.24
C GLY A 153 -2.60 -0.35 12.39
N LEU A 154 -3.43 0.10 13.33
CA LEU A 154 -3.68 1.51 13.62
C LEU A 154 -2.96 1.99 14.90
N GLY A 155 -2.20 1.10 15.56
CA GLY A 155 -1.48 1.39 16.79
C GLY A 155 -2.31 1.27 18.07
N ASN A 156 -3.52 0.69 18.01
CA ASN A 156 -4.28 0.37 19.21
C ASN A 156 -3.65 -0.84 19.92
N PRO A 157 -3.54 -0.84 21.26
CA PRO A 157 -2.97 -1.97 21.99
C PRO A 157 -3.90 -3.19 21.97
N ILE A 158 -3.32 -4.36 21.71
CA ILE A 158 -4.05 -5.65 21.66
C ILE A 158 -3.50 -6.69 22.66
N ASP A 159 -2.55 -6.29 23.50
CA ASP A 159 -1.90 -7.15 24.49
C ASP A 159 -2.66 -7.30 25.82
N GLY A 160 -3.75 -6.56 26.00
CA GLY A 160 -4.51 -6.57 27.25
C GLY A 160 -3.80 -5.91 28.43
N LYS A 161 -2.66 -5.23 28.21
CA LYS A 161 -1.85 -4.56 29.25
C LYS A 161 -2.33 -3.12 29.55
N GLY A 162 -3.56 -2.77 29.17
CA GLY A 162 -4.15 -1.44 29.31
C GLY A 162 -3.89 -0.49 28.12
N PRO A 163 -4.31 0.78 28.19
CA PRO A 163 -4.11 1.75 27.11
C PRO A 163 -2.63 2.11 26.91
N LEU A 164 -2.31 2.75 25.77
CA LEU A 164 -1.01 3.34 25.50
C LEU A 164 -1.02 4.82 25.90
N ASN A 165 -0.06 5.23 26.73
CA ASN A 165 0.13 6.64 27.09
C ASN A 165 1.13 7.31 26.13
N ALA A 166 0.92 7.14 24.83
CA ALA A 166 1.79 7.74 23.82
C ALA A 166 1.63 9.26 23.80
N ARG A 167 2.75 9.99 23.83
CA ARG A 167 2.76 11.46 23.83
C ARG A 167 2.76 12.06 22.43
N GLU A 168 3.26 11.31 21.46
CA GLU A 168 3.42 11.76 20.08
C GLU A 168 2.67 10.82 19.13
N THR A 169 2.16 11.40 18.05
CA THR A 169 1.61 10.68 16.90
C THR A 169 2.44 10.99 15.66
N ARG A 170 2.49 10.05 14.72
CA ARG A 170 3.12 10.24 13.42
C ARG A 170 2.20 9.73 12.32
N ARG A 171 2.26 10.36 11.15
CA ARG A 171 1.58 9.88 9.96
C ARG A 171 2.19 8.55 9.51
N ALA A 172 1.37 7.58 9.18
CA ALA A 172 1.83 6.27 8.71
C ALA A 172 2.61 6.38 7.38
N GLN A 173 2.20 7.29 6.49
CA GLN A 173 2.82 7.50 5.19
C GLN A 173 3.61 8.81 5.16
N LEU A 174 4.79 8.81 5.76
CA LEU A 174 5.74 9.94 5.66
C LEU A 174 6.62 9.78 4.41
N LYS A 175 6.99 10.91 3.80
CA LYS A 175 7.97 10.92 2.71
C LYS A 175 9.35 10.53 3.24
N ALA A 176 10.00 9.58 2.57
CA ALA A 176 11.35 9.14 2.93
C ALA A 176 12.38 10.29 2.84
N PRO A 177 13.45 10.26 3.66
CA PRO A 177 14.53 11.24 3.60
C PRO A 177 15.17 11.29 2.21
N GLY A 178 15.52 12.49 1.75
CA GLY A 178 16.23 12.71 0.49
C GLY A 178 17.67 12.18 0.51
N ILE A 179 18.50 12.57 -0.47
CA ILE A 179 19.90 12.13 -0.56
C ILE A 179 20.77 12.80 0.51
N LEU A 180 20.64 14.12 0.66
CA LEU A 180 21.50 14.94 1.53
C LEU A 180 21.54 14.50 3.03
N PRO A 181 20.43 14.12 3.69
CA PRO A 181 20.48 13.71 5.09
C PRO A 181 20.98 12.27 5.32
N ARG A 182 21.37 11.52 4.27
CA ARG A 182 21.81 10.12 4.40
C ARG A 182 23.31 10.01 4.57
N ARG A 183 23.75 9.04 5.37
CA ARG A 183 25.16 8.65 5.52
C ARG A 183 25.39 7.28 4.92
N SER A 184 26.61 7.03 4.44
CA SER A 184 27.04 5.68 4.05
C SER A 184 26.96 4.73 5.25
N VAL A 185 26.51 3.50 5.02
CA VAL A 185 26.36 2.46 6.03
C VAL A 185 27.74 1.96 6.43
N ASN A 186 28.11 2.14 7.70
CA ASN A 186 29.44 1.77 8.22
C ASN A 186 29.39 1.05 9.59
N GLN A 187 28.22 0.85 10.17
CA GLN A 187 28.05 0.16 11.46
C GLN A 187 27.36 -1.19 11.23
N PRO A 188 27.83 -2.31 11.81
CA PRO A 188 27.21 -3.60 11.61
C PRO A 188 25.96 -3.80 12.48
N VAL A 189 25.09 -4.70 12.03
CA VAL A 189 23.98 -5.28 12.77
C VAL A 189 24.33 -6.74 12.99
N GLN A 190 24.63 -7.09 14.23
CA GLN A 190 25.10 -8.41 14.58
C GLN A 190 23.91 -9.35 14.72
N THR A 191 23.72 -10.25 13.75
CA THR A 191 22.58 -11.19 13.78
C THR A 191 22.82 -12.34 14.75
N GLY A 192 24.09 -12.68 15.03
CA GLY A 192 24.47 -13.84 15.84
C GLY A 192 24.51 -15.14 15.04
N LEU A 193 24.17 -15.09 13.75
CA LEU A 193 24.21 -16.23 12.85
C LEU A 193 25.52 -16.22 12.07
N LYS A 194 26.36 -17.22 12.33
CA LYS A 194 27.68 -17.36 11.68
C LYS A 194 27.60 -17.24 10.16
N SER A 195 26.61 -17.88 9.53
CA SER A 195 26.43 -17.86 8.09
C SER A 195 26.08 -16.47 7.55
N VAL A 196 25.31 -15.67 8.29
CA VAL A 196 24.92 -14.32 7.88
C VAL A 196 26.06 -13.34 8.15
N ASP A 197 26.55 -13.28 9.39
CA ASP A 197 27.53 -12.28 9.81
C ASP A 197 28.90 -12.44 9.10
N SER A 198 29.23 -13.65 8.61
CA SER A 198 30.49 -13.89 7.87
C SER A 198 30.39 -13.75 6.36
N MET A 199 29.28 -14.17 5.74
CA MET A 199 29.14 -14.21 4.28
C MET A 199 28.32 -13.04 3.72
N VAL A 200 27.27 -12.62 4.43
CA VAL A 200 26.33 -11.58 4.00
C VAL A 200 26.05 -10.63 5.18
N PRO A 201 27.06 -9.83 5.58
CA PRO A 201 26.93 -8.95 6.74
C PRO A 201 25.88 -7.87 6.47
N ILE A 202 25.10 -7.56 7.51
CA ILE A 202 24.04 -6.54 7.46
C ILE A 202 24.53 -5.31 8.23
N GLY A 203 24.46 -4.13 7.62
CA GLY A 203 24.78 -2.86 8.28
C GLY A 203 23.56 -2.06 8.74
N ARG A 204 23.74 -1.15 9.71
CA ARG A 204 22.72 -0.20 10.18
C ARG A 204 22.45 0.86 9.10
N GLY A 205 21.21 0.98 8.62
CA GLY A 205 20.87 1.73 7.42
C GLY A 205 20.69 0.86 6.17
N GLN A 206 21.05 -0.43 6.24
CA GLN A 206 20.90 -1.37 5.13
C GLN A 206 19.49 -1.97 5.10
N ARG A 207 19.17 -2.48 3.92
CA ARG A 207 17.93 -3.12 3.53
C ARG A 207 18.29 -4.51 3.03
N GLU A 208 17.93 -5.56 3.78
CA GLU A 208 18.27 -6.95 3.44
C GLU A 208 17.01 -7.80 3.21
N LEU A 209 16.97 -8.59 2.13
CA LEU A 209 15.82 -9.41 1.74
C LEU A 209 16.03 -10.87 2.17
N ILE A 210 15.21 -11.32 3.13
CA ILE A 210 15.15 -12.74 3.52
C ILE A 210 14.11 -13.44 2.63
N ILE A 211 14.56 -14.03 1.53
CA ILE A 211 13.72 -14.77 0.58
C ILE A 211 13.89 -16.29 0.75
N GLY A 212 12.80 -17.03 0.55
CA GLY A 212 12.80 -18.49 0.60
C GLY A 212 11.38 -19.05 0.64
N ASP A 213 11.26 -20.36 0.47
CA ASP A 213 9.98 -21.05 0.48
C ASP A 213 9.31 -21.06 1.86
N ARG A 214 8.06 -21.54 1.92
CA ARG A 214 7.36 -21.68 3.20
C ARG A 214 8.13 -22.66 4.09
N GLN A 215 8.13 -22.39 5.40
CA GLN A 215 8.76 -23.25 6.42
C GLN A 215 10.30 -23.42 6.29
N THR A 216 11.00 -22.54 5.58
CA THR A 216 12.48 -22.56 5.48
C THR A 216 13.20 -21.76 6.58
N GLY A 217 12.54 -21.45 7.69
CA GLY A 217 13.17 -20.75 8.82
C GLY A 217 13.33 -19.22 8.69
N LYS A 218 12.66 -18.56 7.73
CA LYS A 218 12.74 -17.09 7.56
C LYS A 218 12.42 -16.30 8.85
N THR A 219 11.34 -16.67 9.53
CA THR A 219 10.94 -16.05 10.80
C THR A 219 11.95 -16.34 11.91
N ALA A 220 12.56 -17.53 11.92
CA ALA A 220 13.57 -17.89 12.91
C ALA A 220 14.83 -17.03 12.76
N VAL A 221 15.31 -16.81 11.53
CA VAL A 221 16.45 -15.92 11.25
C VAL A 221 16.20 -14.51 11.81
N ALA A 222 15.01 -13.95 11.56
CA ALA A 222 14.66 -12.62 12.05
C ALA A 222 14.51 -12.58 13.58
N LEU A 223 13.91 -13.63 14.18
CA LEU A 223 13.74 -13.74 15.62
C LEU A 223 15.09 -13.86 16.33
N ASP A 224 15.98 -14.71 15.85
CA ASP A 224 17.33 -14.89 16.39
C ASP A 224 18.12 -13.58 16.34
N ALA A 225 17.99 -12.82 15.24
CA ALA A 225 18.60 -11.50 15.12
C ALA A 225 18.08 -10.52 16.18
N ILE A 226 16.78 -10.52 16.49
CA ILE A 226 16.18 -9.70 17.55
C ILE A 226 16.67 -10.14 18.94
N LEU A 227 16.72 -11.45 19.20
CA LEU A 227 17.16 -12.01 20.47
C LEU A 227 18.64 -11.72 20.74
N ASN A 228 19.48 -11.77 19.71
CA ASN A 228 20.90 -11.46 19.84
C ASN A 228 21.15 -10.00 20.28
N GLN A 229 20.23 -9.07 19.99
CA GLN A 229 20.38 -7.66 20.37
C GLN A 229 20.37 -7.41 21.88
N LYS A 230 19.90 -8.37 22.68
CA LYS A 230 19.88 -8.28 24.15
C LYS A 230 21.23 -7.88 24.73
N ARG A 231 22.34 -8.32 24.13
CA ARG A 231 23.70 -8.03 24.61
C ARG A 231 24.05 -6.55 24.58
N TRP A 232 23.67 -5.84 23.51
CA TRP A 232 23.91 -4.40 23.38
C TRP A 232 22.84 -3.57 24.08
N ASN A 233 21.60 -4.07 24.13
CA ASN A 233 20.50 -3.38 24.81
C ASN A 233 20.61 -3.44 26.35
N ALA A 234 21.31 -4.44 26.89
CA ALA A 234 21.67 -4.50 28.30
C ALA A 234 22.78 -3.50 28.68
N THR A 235 23.55 -3.01 27.70
CA THR A 235 24.57 -1.98 27.91
C THR A 235 23.90 -0.61 28.10
N GLY A 236 24.49 0.26 28.93
CA GLY A 236 23.99 1.62 29.15
C GLY A 236 24.19 2.60 27.98
N ASP A 237 24.95 2.20 26.94
CA ASP A 237 25.33 3.07 25.82
C ASP A 237 24.26 3.08 24.72
N GLU A 238 23.53 4.20 24.59
CA GLU A 238 22.48 4.39 23.58
C GLU A 238 22.98 4.25 22.13
N SER A 239 24.25 4.56 21.85
CA SER A 239 24.78 4.46 20.48
C SER A 239 24.86 3.01 19.99
N GLN A 240 24.99 2.06 20.93
CA GLN A 240 25.09 0.64 20.62
C GLN A 240 23.73 -0.06 20.66
N LYS A 241 22.75 0.49 21.36
CA LYS A 241 21.40 -0.08 21.44
C LYS A 241 20.75 -0.20 20.07
N LEU A 242 19.92 -1.21 19.91
CA LEU A 242 19.14 -1.47 18.72
C LEU A 242 17.72 -1.87 19.13
N TYR A 243 16.77 -0.95 18.92
CA TYR A 243 15.35 -1.19 19.20
C TYR A 243 14.74 -2.03 18.06
N CYS A 244 13.87 -2.97 18.38
CA CYS A 244 13.35 -3.93 17.41
C CYS A 244 11.85 -3.67 17.16
N VAL A 245 11.44 -3.65 15.90
CA VAL A 245 10.03 -3.59 15.50
C VAL A 245 9.72 -4.82 14.66
N TYR A 246 8.81 -5.67 15.12
CA TYR A 246 8.39 -6.85 14.37
C TYR A 246 6.96 -6.65 13.86
N VAL A 247 6.79 -6.65 12.54
CA VAL A 247 5.49 -6.46 11.89
C VAL A 247 4.99 -7.80 11.35
N ALA A 248 3.98 -8.36 12.00
CA ALA A 248 3.29 -9.56 11.56
C ALA A 248 2.13 -9.18 10.63
N VAL A 249 2.23 -9.53 9.35
CA VAL A 249 1.20 -9.27 8.35
C VAL A 249 0.53 -10.57 7.94
N GLY A 250 -0.79 -10.67 8.11
CA GLY A 250 -1.59 -11.84 7.74
C GLY A 250 -1.10 -13.15 8.37
N GLN A 251 -0.46 -13.09 9.54
CA GLN A 251 -0.10 -14.27 10.32
C GLN A 251 -1.29 -14.76 11.14
N LYS A 252 -1.27 -16.04 11.53
CA LYS A 252 -2.27 -16.57 12.48
C LYS A 252 -2.02 -15.96 13.86
N ARG A 253 -3.10 -15.63 14.58
CA ARG A 253 -3.03 -15.10 15.96
C ARG A 253 -2.19 -15.98 16.88
N SER A 254 -2.33 -17.30 16.79
CA SER A 254 -1.56 -18.26 17.59
C SER A 254 -0.05 -18.16 17.34
N THR A 255 0.38 -17.95 16.08
CA THR A 255 1.79 -17.79 15.73
C THR A 255 2.37 -16.51 16.30
N VAL A 256 1.61 -15.40 16.25
CA VAL A 256 2.03 -14.12 16.85
C VAL A 256 2.12 -14.25 18.38
N ALA A 257 1.13 -14.88 19.01
CA ALA A 257 1.14 -15.11 20.46
C ALA A 257 2.34 -15.96 20.89
N GLN A 258 2.67 -17.02 20.13
CA GLN A 258 3.86 -17.83 20.38
C GLN A 258 5.15 -17.01 20.22
N LEU A 259 5.23 -16.15 19.21
CA LEU A 259 6.38 -15.27 18.99
C LEU A 259 6.57 -14.28 20.14
N VAL A 260 5.50 -13.62 20.59
CA VAL A 260 5.54 -12.72 21.76
C VAL A 260 6.00 -13.48 23.00
N LYS A 261 5.47 -14.69 23.23
CA LYS A 261 5.90 -15.55 24.33
C LYS A 261 7.39 -15.87 24.27
N THR A 262 7.92 -16.23 23.11
CA THR A 262 9.38 -16.47 22.94
C THR A 262 10.19 -15.20 23.21
N LEU A 263 9.72 -14.03 22.79
CA LEU A 263 10.39 -12.76 23.10
C LEU A 263 10.33 -12.44 24.60
N GLU A 264 9.25 -12.74 25.30
CA GLU A 264 9.11 -12.56 26.75
C GLU A 264 10.02 -13.53 27.53
N GLU A 265 10.02 -14.82 27.17
CA GLU A 265 10.88 -15.85 27.78
C GLU A 265 12.37 -15.52 27.67
N ASN A 266 12.78 -14.83 26.60
CA ASN A 266 14.16 -14.42 26.38
C ASN A 266 14.45 -12.97 26.84
N ASP A 267 13.49 -12.28 27.46
CA ASP A 267 13.61 -10.89 27.93
C ASP A 267 13.90 -9.87 26.81
N ALA A 268 13.44 -10.15 25.59
CA ALA A 268 13.61 -9.30 24.41
C ALA A 268 12.47 -8.30 24.21
N MET A 269 11.33 -8.47 24.88
CA MET A 269 10.21 -7.54 24.78
C MET A 269 10.55 -6.13 25.27
N LYS A 270 11.50 -5.97 26.21
CA LYS A 270 11.90 -4.66 26.77
C LYS A 270 12.35 -3.63 25.73
N TYR A 271 12.86 -4.10 24.60
CA TYR A 271 13.34 -3.26 23.50
C TYR A 271 12.61 -3.55 22.18
N SER A 272 11.53 -4.34 22.21
CA SER A 272 10.79 -4.76 21.03
C SER A 272 9.36 -4.20 21.02
N VAL A 273 8.89 -3.82 19.84
CA VAL A 273 7.49 -3.47 19.56
C VAL A 273 6.95 -4.47 18.55
N VAL A 274 5.77 -5.04 18.81
CA VAL A 274 5.14 -5.97 17.86
C VAL A 274 3.90 -5.30 17.26
N VAL A 275 3.90 -5.11 15.95
CA VAL A 275 2.73 -4.65 15.19
C VAL A 275 2.11 -5.89 14.54
N ALA A 276 0.88 -6.22 14.90
CA ALA A 276 0.21 -7.42 14.41
C ALA A 276 -1.08 -7.07 13.68
N ALA A 277 -1.06 -7.22 12.35
CA ALA A 277 -2.27 -7.26 11.54
C ALA A 277 -2.54 -8.69 11.11
N THR A 278 -3.37 -9.39 11.89
CA THR A 278 -3.54 -10.84 11.75
C THR A 278 -4.45 -11.23 10.59
N ALA A 279 -4.40 -12.49 10.15
CA ALA A 279 -5.21 -12.98 9.02
C ALA A 279 -6.74 -12.89 9.25
N SER A 280 -7.18 -12.76 10.50
CA SER A 280 -8.59 -12.58 10.87
C SER A 280 -9.08 -11.13 10.72
N GLU A 281 -8.18 -10.18 10.53
CA GLU A 281 -8.51 -8.76 10.40
C GLU A 281 -8.73 -8.37 8.94
N ALA A 282 -9.35 -7.21 8.75
CA ALA A 282 -9.67 -6.68 7.44
C ALA A 282 -8.41 -6.44 6.59
N ALA A 283 -8.55 -6.58 5.26
CA ALA A 283 -7.45 -6.35 4.32
C ALA A 283 -6.74 -4.99 4.48
N PRO A 284 -7.42 -3.87 4.78
CA PRO A 284 -6.76 -2.58 4.97
C PRO A 284 -5.81 -2.53 6.16
N LEU A 285 -6.13 -3.25 7.24
CA LEU A 285 -5.23 -3.36 8.40
C LEU A 285 -3.92 -4.07 8.02
N GLN A 286 -4.02 -5.13 7.22
CA GLN A 286 -2.85 -5.85 6.71
C GLN A 286 -2.02 -5.00 5.73
N TYR A 287 -2.67 -4.09 4.99
CA TYR A 287 -1.99 -3.16 4.11
C TYR A 287 -1.24 -2.06 4.88
N ILE A 288 -1.87 -1.46 5.89
CA ILE A 288 -1.31 -0.32 6.62
C ILE A 288 -0.25 -0.73 7.64
N ALA A 289 -0.30 -1.95 8.19
CA ALA A 289 0.58 -2.38 9.28
C ALA A 289 2.09 -2.19 9.03
N PRO A 290 2.64 -2.48 7.82
CA PRO A 290 4.04 -2.15 7.53
C PRO A 290 4.36 -0.65 7.61
N PHE A 291 3.45 0.22 7.17
CA PHE A 291 3.61 1.67 7.28
C PHE A 291 3.55 2.13 8.74
N THR A 292 2.65 1.55 9.52
CA THR A 292 2.56 1.80 10.97
C THR A 292 3.84 1.40 11.71
N GLY A 293 4.35 0.20 11.44
CA GLY A 293 5.64 -0.24 11.99
C GLY A 293 6.80 0.65 11.54
N CYS A 294 6.80 1.08 10.27
CA CYS A 294 7.79 2.02 9.75
C CYS A 294 7.74 3.35 10.52
N ALA A 295 6.57 3.96 10.70
CA ALA A 295 6.41 5.22 11.42
C ALA A 295 6.91 5.12 12.88
N MET A 296 6.64 4.00 13.56
CA MET A 296 7.17 3.71 14.90
C MET A 296 8.70 3.58 14.89
N GLY A 297 9.27 2.92 13.89
CA GLY A 297 10.72 2.79 13.69
C GLY A 297 11.40 4.13 13.36
N GLU A 298 10.76 4.96 12.54
CA GLU A 298 11.26 6.29 12.16
C GLU A 298 11.31 7.25 13.36
N TRP A 299 10.45 7.07 14.37
CA TRP A 299 10.56 7.84 15.60
C TRP A 299 11.89 7.59 16.31
N PHE A 300 12.35 6.34 16.40
CA PHE A 300 13.68 6.04 16.95
C PHE A 300 14.78 6.65 16.08
N ARG A 301 14.64 6.55 14.75
CA ARG A 301 15.58 7.12 13.79
C ARG A 301 15.78 8.62 14.03
N ASP A 302 14.71 9.39 14.04
CA ASP A 302 14.82 10.85 14.08
C ASP A 302 15.25 11.37 15.47
N ASN A 303 15.17 10.52 16.50
CA ASN A 303 15.60 10.82 17.87
C ASN A 303 17.02 10.29 18.19
N GLY A 304 17.88 10.11 17.18
CA GLY A 304 19.27 9.73 17.43
C GLY A 304 19.50 8.26 17.78
N ARG A 305 18.47 7.40 17.70
CA ARG A 305 18.53 5.99 18.09
C ARG A 305 18.56 5.09 16.86
N HIS A 306 19.01 3.85 17.07
CA HIS A 306 19.00 2.82 16.04
C HIS A 306 17.82 1.88 16.21
N ALA A 307 17.13 1.56 15.12
CA ALA A 307 16.08 0.57 15.12
C ALA A 307 16.27 -0.46 14.01
N VAL A 308 15.82 -1.68 14.23
CA VAL A 308 15.66 -2.73 13.22
C VAL A 308 14.19 -3.05 13.09
N ILE A 309 13.68 -3.11 11.87
CA ILE A 309 12.31 -3.50 11.57
C ILE A 309 12.28 -4.75 10.69
N VAL A 310 11.43 -5.69 11.06
CA VAL A 310 11.19 -6.95 10.34
C VAL A 310 9.75 -6.93 9.82
N TYR A 311 9.56 -7.21 8.53
CA TYR A 311 8.24 -7.42 7.96
C TYR A 311 7.98 -8.90 7.61
N ASP A 312 7.05 -9.54 8.30
CA ASP A 312 6.71 -10.96 8.15
C ASP A 312 5.20 -11.16 7.86
N ASP A 313 4.73 -11.11 6.61
CA ASP A 313 5.52 -10.99 5.39
C ASP A 313 4.89 -9.99 4.40
N LEU A 314 5.70 -9.30 3.57
CA LEU A 314 5.14 -8.34 2.60
C LEU A 314 4.44 -9.00 1.41
N SER A 315 4.53 -10.32 1.25
CA SER A 315 3.78 -10.99 0.17
C SER A 315 2.29 -10.96 0.48
N LYS A 316 1.92 -11.11 1.76
CA LYS A 316 0.55 -10.93 2.25
C LYS A 316 0.08 -9.49 2.17
N GLN A 317 0.94 -8.52 2.45
CA GLN A 317 0.62 -7.10 2.21
C GLN A 317 0.26 -6.84 0.73
N ALA A 318 1.04 -7.40 -0.20
CA ALA A 318 0.76 -7.28 -1.63
C ALA A 318 -0.58 -7.95 -2.04
N VAL A 319 -0.94 -9.07 -1.40
CA VAL A 319 -2.25 -9.71 -1.59
C VAL A 319 -3.38 -8.82 -1.07
N ALA A 320 -3.21 -8.22 0.10
CA ALA A 320 -4.18 -7.29 0.69
C ALA A 320 -4.37 -6.04 -0.20
N TYR A 321 -3.29 -5.44 -0.68
CA TYR A 321 -3.35 -4.30 -1.61
C TYR A 321 -4.06 -4.66 -2.93
N ARG A 322 -3.79 -5.87 -3.46
CA ARG A 322 -4.49 -6.37 -4.65
C ARG A 322 -5.98 -6.51 -4.39
N GLN A 323 -6.39 -7.07 -3.25
CA GLN A 323 -7.80 -7.22 -2.89
C GLN A 323 -8.50 -5.85 -2.86
N MET A 324 -7.92 -4.87 -2.15
CA MET A 324 -8.47 -3.51 -2.10
C MET A 324 -8.56 -2.86 -3.48
N SER A 325 -7.50 -2.97 -4.29
CA SER A 325 -7.47 -2.36 -5.62
C SER A 325 -8.54 -2.91 -6.57
N LEU A 326 -8.78 -4.23 -6.52
CA LEU A 326 -9.79 -4.89 -7.34
C LEU A 326 -11.21 -4.50 -6.92
N LEU A 327 -11.47 -4.44 -5.61
CA LEU A 327 -12.77 -4.03 -5.08
C LEU A 327 -13.07 -2.56 -5.36
N LEU A 328 -12.05 -1.69 -5.38
CA LEU A 328 -12.14 -0.31 -5.87
C LEU A 328 -12.23 -0.19 -7.39
N ARG A 329 -12.39 -1.30 -8.12
CA ARG A 329 -12.51 -1.37 -9.59
C ARG A 329 -11.35 -0.69 -10.34
N ARG A 330 -10.16 -0.63 -9.75
CA ARG A 330 -8.97 -0.19 -10.48
C ARG A 330 -8.63 -1.25 -11.53
N PRO A 331 -8.32 -0.84 -12.78
CA PRO A 331 -8.09 -1.78 -13.86
C PRO A 331 -6.95 -2.75 -13.51
N PRO A 332 -7.16 -4.06 -13.69
CA PRO A 332 -6.11 -5.03 -13.42
C PRO A 332 -5.05 -4.99 -14.52
N VAL A 333 -3.85 -4.55 -14.18
CA VAL A 333 -2.68 -4.73 -15.07
C VAL A 333 -2.18 -6.18 -14.93
N VAL A 334 -1.64 -6.76 -16.00
CA VAL A 334 -1.21 -8.19 -16.16
C VAL A 334 -0.36 -8.71 -14.98
N ARG A 335 0.26 -7.81 -14.22
CA ARG A 335 0.60 -8.03 -12.81
C ARG A 335 0.35 -6.76 -12.01
N LEU A 336 -0.86 -6.57 -11.46
CA LEU A 336 -1.12 -5.68 -10.31
C LEU A 336 -0.15 -5.95 -9.15
N THR A 337 0.47 -7.14 -9.17
CA THR A 337 1.60 -7.52 -8.34
C THR A 337 2.89 -6.75 -8.64
N LEU A 338 3.30 -6.42 -9.87
CA LEU A 338 4.65 -5.84 -10.09
C LEU A 338 4.75 -4.34 -9.78
N ALA A 339 3.78 -3.53 -10.21
CA ALA A 339 3.87 -2.07 -10.05
C ALA A 339 3.79 -1.62 -8.58
N SER A 340 3.04 -2.35 -7.74
CA SER A 340 3.00 -2.12 -6.29
C SER A 340 4.09 -2.88 -5.52
N LYS A 341 4.48 -4.10 -5.95
CA LYS A 341 5.64 -4.81 -5.35
C LYS A 341 6.96 -4.06 -5.50
N PHE A 342 7.12 -3.22 -6.53
CA PHE A 342 8.33 -2.39 -6.68
C PHE A 342 8.47 -1.34 -5.56
N LEU A 343 7.39 -0.96 -4.89
CA LEU A 343 7.42 -0.02 -3.75
C LEU A 343 7.58 -0.71 -2.38
N SER A 344 7.41 -2.03 -2.29
CA SER A 344 7.48 -2.77 -1.01
C SER A 344 8.24 -4.10 -1.14
N PRO A 345 9.58 -4.10 -1.25
CA PRO A 345 10.40 -5.31 -1.11
C PRO A 345 10.44 -5.74 0.36
N GLN A 346 10.34 -7.05 0.64
CA GLN A 346 10.54 -7.62 1.99
C GLN A 346 11.94 -7.26 2.44
N LEU A 347 12.04 -6.45 3.48
CA LEU A 347 13.29 -5.81 3.84
C LEU A 347 13.37 -5.78 5.36
N LEU A 348 14.44 -6.35 5.89
CA LEU A 348 14.95 -5.91 7.17
C LEU A 348 15.45 -4.49 6.94
N PHE A 349 14.72 -3.48 7.39
CA PHE A 349 15.26 -2.12 7.40
C PHE A 349 15.93 -1.92 8.75
N THR A 350 17.11 -1.35 8.70
CA THR A 350 17.73 -0.79 9.90
C THR A 350 17.73 0.72 9.72
N PHE A 351 17.18 1.42 10.70
CA PHE A 351 17.11 2.86 10.70
C PHE A 351 18.32 3.43 11.45
N THR A 352 19.03 4.35 10.80
CA THR A 352 20.11 5.14 11.39
C THR A 352 19.69 6.60 11.47
N PRO A 353 20.01 7.29 12.58
CA PRO A 353 19.63 8.69 12.73
C PRO A 353 20.31 9.59 11.68
N PRO A 354 19.56 10.53 11.06
CA PRO A 354 20.18 11.66 10.39
C PRO A 354 20.82 12.60 11.43
N LEU A 355 21.83 13.36 11.02
CA LEU A 355 22.70 14.18 11.87
C LEU A 355 21.97 14.91 13.02
N THR A 356 22.54 14.82 14.24
CA THR A 356 22.48 15.89 15.25
C THR A 356 23.00 17.19 14.63
N PRO A 357 22.39 18.35 14.88
CA PRO A 357 22.91 19.62 14.37
C PRO A 357 24.34 19.80 14.88
N ILE A 358 25.27 19.97 13.93
CA ILE A 358 26.61 20.45 14.22
C ILE A 358 26.41 21.92 14.64
N HIS A 359 26.65 22.21 15.91
CA HIS A 359 26.77 23.59 16.42
C HIS A 359 28.00 24.27 15.82
#